data_AF-A0A511MKQ6-F1
#
_entry.id   AF-A0A511MKQ6-F1
#
_cell.length_a   1.000
_cell.length_b   1.000
_cell.length_c   1.000
_cell.angle_alpha   90.00
_cell.angle_beta   90.00
_cell.angle_gamma   90.00
#
_symmetry.space_group_name_H-M   'P 1'
#
loop_
_entity.id
_entity.type
_entity.pdbx_description
1 polymer ?
#
loop_
_entity_poly.entity_id
_entity_poly.type
_entity_poly.pdbx_seq_one_letter_code
_entity_poly.pdbx_strand_id
1 'polypeptide(L)'
;MAIAGALVLAGCDSVSGIPGDEPAPAAVTTPPAAVPTIHATSAAPAPSAAAPSTGVVAELPAAVQRWANDLKTSTIAQLQAKCWTIAPKNVSDMYSDEQPILAALAQPGTATEDAVTWKTRTTTVAVERAALDTGYACPRVASAGADIEYNDADARHTVRRYLARVVGTPLDTADKDGTYPLVCKAAPATWDPTGTGKAIAAPLANNPGKLTGVTKFADQEISSETLRGDYLAVEVPVTNSVGVTKSRTFTLVAGEQGYCIGDVSP
;
A
#
# COMPACT_ATOMS: atom_id res chain seq x y z
N MET A 1 -29.97 29.48 -51.63
CA MET A 1 -29.19 30.71 -51.38
C MET A 1 -28.02 30.33 -50.49
N ALA A 2 -26.81 30.80 -50.84
CA ALA A 2 -25.48 30.48 -50.29
C ALA A 2 -25.35 30.70 -48.76
N ILE A 3 -24.33 30.25 -48.01
CA ILE A 3 -22.86 30.47 -48.03
C ILE A 3 -22.26 29.42 -47.02
N ALA A 4 -21.30 28.52 -47.27
CA ALA A 4 -19.85 28.58 -47.54
C ALA A 4 -18.89 28.84 -46.34
N GLY A 5 -17.88 27.96 -46.15
CA GLY A 5 -16.59 28.14 -45.44
C GLY A 5 -16.54 27.72 -43.96
N ALA A 6 -15.50 27.08 -43.38
CA ALA A 6 -14.13 26.76 -43.82
C ALA A 6 -13.54 25.61 -42.94
N LEU A 7 -12.67 24.76 -43.51
CA LEU A 7 -11.80 23.82 -42.79
C LEU A 7 -10.38 23.96 -43.33
N VAL A 8 -9.43 24.33 -42.47
CA VAL A 8 -7.99 24.42 -42.79
C VAL A 8 -7.32 23.16 -42.26
N LEU A 9 -6.78 22.34 -43.16
CA LEU A 9 -5.88 21.23 -42.87
C LEU A 9 -4.45 21.69 -43.14
N ALA A 10 -3.57 21.55 -42.16
CA ALA A 10 -2.15 21.88 -42.27
C ALA A 10 -1.31 20.64 -42.60
N GLY A 11 -0.64 20.70 -43.76
CA GLY A 11 0.79 20.40 -43.92
C GLY A 11 1.26 18.95 -43.88
N CYS A 12 1.40 18.34 -45.06
CA CYS A 12 2.31 17.23 -45.31
C CYS A 12 3.48 17.70 -46.20
N ASP A 13 4.69 17.35 -45.75
CA ASP A 13 5.80 16.78 -46.51
C ASP A 13 6.75 17.63 -47.39
N SER A 14 7.97 17.08 -47.44
CA SER A 14 9.00 17.18 -48.48
C SER A 14 10.06 18.29 -48.37
N VAL A 15 11.22 17.94 -47.83
CA VAL A 15 12.51 18.48 -48.30
C VAL A 15 13.42 17.31 -48.70
N SER A 16 13.76 17.26 -49.98
CA SER A 16 14.93 16.56 -50.52
C SER A 16 15.55 17.44 -51.60
N GLY A 17 16.85 17.71 -51.48
CA GLY A 17 17.66 18.43 -52.47
C GLY A 17 19.08 18.73 -51.98
N ILE A 18 20.07 18.04 -52.54
CA ILE A 18 21.51 18.38 -52.63
C ILE A 18 21.78 18.62 -54.15
N PRO A 19 22.90 19.17 -54.68
CA PRO A 19 24.08 19.82 -54.11
C PRO A 19 24.57 21.09 -54.86
N GLY A 20 25.58 21.77 -54.29
CA GLY A 20 26.56 22.56 -55.06
C GLY A 20 26.71 24.01 -54.62
N ASP A 21 27.85 24.34 -54.00
CA ASP A 21 28.94 25.10 -54.63
C ASP A 21 29.97 25.46 -53.55
N GLU A 22 31.23 25.07 -53.77
CA GLU A 22 32.37 25.46 -52.95
C GLU A 22 33.17 26.49 -53.75
N PRO A 23 33.62 27.59 -53.11
CA PRO A 23 35.06 27.77 -53.04
C PRO A 23 35.58 28.29 -51.69
N ALA A 24 36.78 27.82 -51.37
CA ALA A 24 37.61 27.99 -50.17
C ALA A 24 38.25 29.40 -50.00
N PRO A 25 39.22 29.60 -49.09
CA PRO A 25 39.19 29.49 -47.62
C PRO A 25 39.62 30.83 -46.97
N ALA A 26 39.17 31.11 -45.74
CA ALA A 26 39.72 32.22 -44.96
C ALA A 26 39.97 31.84 -43.49
N ALA A 27 41.26 31.93 -43.14
CA ALA A 27 41.86 32.27 -41.85
C ALA A 27 41.37 31.56 -40.58
N VAL A 28 42.31 30.78 -40.04
CA VAL A 28 42.33 30.21 -38.69
C VAL A 28 42.33 31.32 -37.64
N THR A 29 41.30 31.33 -36.81
CA THR A 29 41.34 31.94 -35.47
C THR A 29 40.74 30.93 -34.49
N THR A 30 41.61 30.26 -33.75
CA THR A 30 41.24 29.27 -32.73
C THR A 30 40.46 29.96 -31.59
N PRO A 31 39.19 29.58 -31.33
CA PRO A 31 38.49 30.05 -30.14
C PRO A 31 39.07 29.38 -28.88
N PRO A 32 39.00 30.02 -27.70
CA PRO A 32 39.44 29.42 -26.44
C PRO A 32 38.68 28.13 -26.15
N ALA A 33 39.39 27.12 -25.64
CA ALA A 33 38.82 25.85 -25.22
C ALA A 33 37.67 26.07 -24.24
N ALA A 34 36.52 25.45 -24.53
CA ALA A 34 35.39 25.39 -23.62
C ALA A 34 35.84 24.69 -22.32
N VAL A 35 35.73 25.40 -21.20
CA VAL A 35 35.90 24.83 -19.86
C VAL A 35 34.78 23.81 -19.66
N PRO A 36 35.07 22.56 -19.29
CA PRO A 36 34.01 21.60 -19.02
C PRO A 36 33.23 22.07 -17.79
N THR A 37 31.97 22.43 -17.98
CA THR A 37 31.01 22.64 -16.89
C THR A 37 30.84 21.29 -16.19
N ILE A 38 31.41 21.18 -14.99
CA ILE A 38 31.16 20.07 -14.10
C ILE A 38 29.69 20.20 -13.68
N HIS A 39 28.79 19.52 -14.38
CA HIS A 39 27.46 19.27 -13.84
C HIS A 39 27.67 18.43 -12.59
N ALA A 40 27.52 19.06 -11.42
CA ALA A 40 27.37 18.36 -10.16
C ALA A 40 26.15 17.44 -10.33
N THR A 41 26.40 16.19 -10.69
CA THR A 41 25.41 15.15 -10.61
C THR A 41 25.10 15.05 -9.13
N SER A 42 23.92 15.53 -8.73
CA SER A 42 23.41 15.33 -7.38
C SER A 42 23.44 13.82 -7.14
N ALA A 43 24.39 13.37 -6.32
CA ALA A 43 24.51 11.98 -5.98
C ALA A 43 23.19 11.56 -5.35
N ALA A 44 22.57 10.52 -5.90
CA ALA A 44 21.45 9.87 -5.26
C ALA A 44 21.82 9.58 -3.79
N PRO A 45 20.93 9.84 -2.83
CA PRO A 45 21.23 9.53 -1.43
C PRO A 45 21.63 8.06 -1.34
N ALA A 46 22.69 7.79 -0.59
CA ALA A 46 23.17 6.44 -0.33
C ALA A 46 21.99 5.54 0.05
N PRO A 47 21.98 4.25 -0.38
CA PRO A 47 20.95 3.32 0.04
C PRO A 47 20.90 3.34 1.57
N SER A 48 19.75 3.74 2.11
CA SER A 48 19.40 3.60 3.52
C SER A 48 19.88 2.23 3.95
N ALA A 49 20.72 2.17 5.00
CA ALA A 49 21.13 0.89 5.55
C ALA A 49 19.86 0.06 5.76
N ALA A 50 19.77 -1.08 5.06
CA ALA A 50 18.63 -1.97 5.23
C ALA A 50 18.58 -2.34 6.72
N ALA A 51 17.39 -2.24 7.32
CA ALA A 51 17.24 -2.61 8.72
C ALA A 51 17.75 -4.05 8.91
N PRO A 52 18.50 -4.34 10.00
CA PRO A 52 18.98 -5.69 10.23
C PRO A 52 17.81 -6.69 10.27
N SER A 53 18.08 -7.92 9.85
CA SER A 53 17.08 -9.00 9.88
C SER A 53 16.59 -9.26 11.30
N THR A 54 17.48 -9.22 12.29
CA THR A 54 17.14 -9.32 13.71
C THR A 54 18.09 -8.46 14.55
N GLY A 55 17.61 -7.93 15.68
CA GLY A 55 18.43 -7.19 16.65
C GLY A 55 18.17 -5.68 16.66
N VAL A 56 19.14 -4.90 17.13
CA VAL A 56 18.96 -3.45 17.34
C VAL A 56 18.98 -2.70 16.00
N VAL A 57 17.98 -1.84 15.80
CA VAL A 57 17.88 -0.91 14.66
C VAL A 57 18.26 0.49 15.15
N ALA A 58 19.50 0.89 14.88
CA ALA A 58 20.04 2.17 15.36
C ALA A 58 19.50 3.38 14.59
N GLU A 59 19.28 3.23 13.28
CA GLU A 59 18.78 4.29 12.39
C GLU A 59 17.36 4.00 11.91
N LEU A 60 16.53 5.03 11.84
CA LEU A 60 15.15 4.87 11.39
C LEU A 60 15.12 4.56 9.87
N PRO A 61 14.49 3.47 9.42
CA PRO A 61 14.41 3.14 8.01
C PRO A 61 13.77 4.27 7.19
N ALA A 62 14.29 4.54 5.99
CA ALA A 62 13.84 5.67 5.16
C ALA A 62 12.32 5.65 4.85
N ALA A 63 11.71 4.47 4.70
CA ALA A 63 10.27 4.32 4.49
C ALA A 63 9.46 4.83 5.70
N VAL A 64 9.93 4.56 6.93
CA VAL A 64 9.30 5.04 8.17
C VAL A 64 9.62 6.52 8.40
N GLN A 65 10.83 6.97 8.06
CA GLN A 65 11.20 8.38 8.16
C GLN A 65 10.32 9.28 7.28
N ARG A 66 9.99 8.83 6.06
CA ARG A 66 9.06 9.55 5.18
C ARG A 66 7.67 9.69 5.81
N TRP A 67 7.15 8.60 6.37
CA TRP A 67 5.90 8.64 7.12
C TRP A 67 5.98 9.58 8.34
N ALA A 68 7.05 9.51 9.13
CA ALA A 68 7.22 10.35 10.32
C ALA A 68 7.33 11.86 9.98
N ASN A 69 7.83 12.21 8.79
CA ASN A 69 7.83 13.58 8.30
C ASN A 69 6.42 14.03 7.89
N ASP A 70 5.63 13.15 7.28
CA ASP A 70 4.24 13.42 6.95
C ASP A 70 3.38 13.53 8.20
N LEU A 71 3.63 12.73 9.24
CA LEU A 71 2.89 12.81 10.51
C LEU A 71 2.88 14.23 11.08
N LYS A 72 4.00 14.96 10.95
CA LYS A 72 4.17 16.34 11.45
C LYS A 72 3.48 17.43 10.62
N THR A 73 3.13 17.12 9.37
CA THR A 73 2.81 18.15 8.37
C THR A 73 1.52 17.88 7.61
N SER A 74 1.09 16.62 7.55
CA SER A 74 -0.10 16.17 6.84
C SER A 74 -1.31 16.20 7.75
N THR A 75 -2.47 16.47 7.16
CA THR A 75 -3.77 16.23 7.80
C THR A 75 -4.03 14.73 7.98
N ILE A 76 -4.89 14.37 8.93
CA ILE A 76 -5.33 12.98 9.12
C ILE A 76 -5.90 12.39 7.83
N ALA A 77 -6.66 13.17 7.04
CA ALA A 77 -7.20 12.69 5.76
C ALA A 77 -6.10 12.35 4.73
N GLN A 78 -5.02 13.14 4.69
CA GLN A 78 -3.87 12.83 3.84
C GLN A 78 -3.10 11.60 4.34
N LEU A 79 -2.97 11.43 5.66
CA LEU A 79 -2.38 10.23 6.24
C LEU A 79 -3.24 8.99 5.97
N GLN A 80 -4.57 9.09 6.02
CA GLN A 80 -5.49 8.00 5.66
C GLN A 80 -5.31 7.58 4.19
N ALA A 81 -5.15 8.55 3.28
CA ALA A 81 -4.91 8.26 1.87
C ALA A 81 -3.55 7.57 1.65
N LYS A 82 -2.49 8.01 2.33
CA LYS A 82 -1.15 7.39 2.23
C LYS A 82 -1.08 6.03 2.93
N CYS A 83 -1.77 5.87 4.06
CA CYS A 83 -1.83 4.66 4.87
C CYS A 83 -3.05 3.81 4.54
N TRP A 84 -3.33 3.66 3.25
CA TRP A 84 -4.50 2.98 2.72
C TRP A 84 -4.59 1.48 3.11
N THR A 85 -3.50 0.87 3.60
CA THR A 85 -3.51 -0.51 4.12
C THR A 85 -4.12 -0.63 5.51
N ILE A 86 -4.19 0.48 6.26
CA ILE A 86 -4.75 0.57 7.61
C ILE A 86 -6.18 1.14 7.51
N ALA A 87 -7.09 0.62 8.33
CA ALA A 87 -8.45 1.13 8.39
C ALA A 87 -8.45 2.66 8.69
N PRO A 88 -9.20 3.50 7.95
CA PRO A 88 -9.16 4.95 8.14
C PRO A 88 -9.44 5.40 9.57
N LYS A 89 -10.33 4.70 10.29
CA LYS A 89 -10.59 4.94 11.71
C LYS A 89 -9.35 4.69 12.56
N ASN A 90 -8.64 3.58 12.35
CA ASN A 90 -7.42 3.26 13.08
C ASN A 90 -6.31 4.27 12.78
N VAL A 91 -6.20 4.77 11.53
CA VAL A 91 -5.27 5.88 11.21
C VAL A 91 -5.61 7.12 12.04
N SER A 92 -6.89 7.52 12.09
CA SER A 92 -7.31 8.67 12.91
C SER A 92 -7.00 8.48 14.39
N ASP A 93 -7.33 7.31 14.94
CA ASP A 93 -7.20 7.02 16.36
C ASP A 93 -5.72 6.87 16.78
N MET A 94 -4.89 6.24 15.95
CA MET A 94 -3.47 6.01 16.24
C MET A 94 -2.64 7.27 16.06
N TYR A 95 -2.91 8.09 15.04
CA TYR A 95 -2.03 9.20 14.65
C TYR A 95 -2.50 10.56 15.14
N SER A 96 -3.54 10.61 15.99
CA SER A 96 -4.06 11.86 16.54
C SER A 96 -3.08 12.56 17.49
N ASP A 97 -2.18 11.83 18.12
CA ASP A 97 -1.16 12.38 19.04
C ASP A 97 0.25 12.03 18.55
N GLU A 98 0.86 12.97 17.82
CA GLU A 98 2.14 12.77 17.15
C GLU A 98 3.35 12.71 18.10
N GLN A 99 3.33 13.48 19.19
CA GLN A 99 4.48 13.65 20.08
C GLN A 99 4.97 12.33 20.70
N PRO A 100 4.10 11.49 21.32
CA PRO A 100 4.52 10.22 21.88
C PRO A 100 5.05 9.24 20.82
N ILE A 101 4.50 9.27 19.60
CA ILE A 101 4.96 8.44 18.48
C ILE A 101 6.38 8.85 18.07
N LEU A 102 6.61 10.15 17.86
CA LEU A 102 7.91 10.68 17.47
C LEU A 102 8.97 10.42 18.55
N ALA A 103 8.59 10.48 19.83
CA ALA A 103 9.47 10.13 20.95
C ALA A 103 9.85 8.63 20.95
N ALA A 104 8.91 7.74 20.60
CA ALA A 104 9.20 6.32 20.42
C ALA A 104 10.17 6.08 19.27
N LEU A 105 9.92 6.68 18.10
CA LEU A 105 10.79 6.55 16.93
C LEU A 105 12.21 7.11 17.14
N ALA A 106 12.41 7.99 18.13
CA ALA A 106 13.72 8.49 18.51
C ALA A 106 14.53 7.51 19.39
N GLN A 107 13.92 6.45 19.90
CA GLN A 107 14.63 5.37 20.59
C GLN A 107 15.24 4.38 19.58
N PRO A 108 16.27 3.61 19.98
CA PRO A 108 16.70 2.45 19.18
C PRO A 108 15.55 1.46 18.97
N GLY A 109 15.36 1.01 17.73
CA GLY A 109 14.37 -0.01 17.40
C GLY A 109 14.87 -1.42 17.68
N THR A 110 13.95 -2.38 17.66
CA THR A 110 14.23 -3.82 17.70
C THR A 110 13.58 -4.50 16.51
N ALA A 111 14.38 -5.22 15.74
CA ALA A 111 13.96 -6.04 14.61
C ALA A 111 13.79 -7.51 15.04
N THR A 112 12.64 -8.11 14.72
CA THR A 112 12.40 -9.56 14.67
C THR A 112 12.42 -10.03 13.21
N GLU A 113 12.05 -11.25 12.84
CA GLU A 113 11.93 -11.65 11.42
C GLU A 113 10.72 -11.00 10.71
N ASP A 114 9.71 -10.58 11.47
CA ASP A 114 8.44 -10.12 10.92
C ASP A 114 8.23 -8.60 11.01
N ALA A 115 8.85 -7.94 11.99
CA ALA A 115 8.61 -6.53 12.25
C ALA A 115 9.85 -5.79 12.77
N VAL A 116 9.78 -4.46 12.73
CA VAL A 116 10.63 -3.56 13.51
C VAL A 116 9.75 -2.77 14.47
N THR A 117 10.19 -2.66 15.72
CA THR A 117 9.44 -2.02 16.80
C THR A 117 10.27 -0.99 17.54
N TRP A 118 9.68 0.15 17.83
CA TRP A 118 10.21 1.21 18.68
C TRP A 118 9.29 1.38 19.87
N LYS A 119 9.84 1.45 21.08
CA LYS A 119 9.03 1.54 22.30
C LYS A 119 9.55 2.64 23.24
N THR A 120 8.63 3.38 23.83
CA THR A 120 8.82 4.09 25.11
C THR A 120 8.00 3.38 26.19
N ARG A 121 7.95 3.95 27.41
CA ARG A 121 7.06 3.45 28.47
C ARG A 121 5.57 3.62 28.14
N THR A 122 5.23 4.54 27.25
CA THR A 122 3.83 4.93 26.98
C THR A 122 3.37 4.60 25.58
N THR A 123 4.27 4.19 24.68
CA THR A 123 3.98 4.07 23.26
C THR A 123 4.81 2.98 22.61
N THR A 124 4.15 2.11 21.88
CA THR A 124 4.75 1.15 20.96
C THR A 124 4.44 1.61 19.55
N VAL A 125 5.45 1.66 18.69
CA VAL A 125 5.32 1.87 17.24
C VAL A 125 5.93 0.67 16.56
N ALA A 126 5.18 -0.02 15.70
CA ALA A 126 5.69 -1.17 14.98
C ALA A 126 5.35 -1.10 13.49
N VAL A 127 6.25 -1.63 12.68
CA VAL A 127 6.09 -1.74 11.23
C VAL A 127 6.40 -3.16 10.81
N GLU A 128 5.55 -3.73 9.96
CA GLU A 128 5.81 -5.01 9.31
C GLU A 128 7.00 -4.87 8.36
N ARG A 129 7.87 -5.88 8.32
CA ARG A 129 9.09 -5.83 7.50
C ARG A 129 8.79 -5.66 6.02
N ALA A 130 7.77 -6.35 5.51
CA ALA A 130 7.35 -6.22 4.12
C ALA A 130 6.98 -4.78 3.74
N ALA A 131 6.49 -3.97 4.68
CA ALA A 131 6.17 -2.57 4.45
C ALA A 131 7.41 -1.68 4.34
N LEU A 132 8.58 -2.12 4.80
CA LEU A 132 9.83 -1.36 4.64
C LEU A 132 10.32 -1.33 3.18
N ASP A 133 9.94 -2.34 2.39
CA ASP A 133 10.34 -2.49 0.99
C ASP A 133 9.48 -1.65 0.02
N THR A 134 8.34 -1.11 0.47
CA THR A 134 7.36 -0.40 -0.37
C THR A 134 7.72 1.07 -0.58
N GLY A 135 8.80 1.55 0.06
CA GLY A 135 9.20 2.94 0.05
C GLY A 135 8.34 3.86 0.94
N TYR A 136 7.19 3.43 1.45
CA TYR A 136 6.41 4.21 2.41
C TYR A 136 5.73 3.27 3.40
N ALA A 137 6.15 3.34 4.65
CA ALA A 137 5.74 2.41 5.68
C ALA A 137 4.87 3.11 6.72
N CYS A 138 3.62 2.68 6.83
CA CYS A 138 2.68 3.19 7.84
C CYS A 138 2.72 2.31 9.09
N PRO A 139 3.29 2.79 10.21
CA PRO A 139 3.39 2.00 11.42
C PRO A 139 2.05 1.86 12.14
N ARG A 140 1.88 0.75 12.84
CA ARG A 140 0.84 0.60 13.86
C ARG A 140 1.34 1.21 15.17
N VAL A 141 0.43 1.79 15.95
CA VAL A 141 0.73 2.45 17.22
C VAL A 141 -0.17 1.87 18.30
N ALA A 142 0.43 1.45 19.41
CA ALA A 142 -0.27 1.01 20.61
C ALA A 142 0.20 1.80 21.83
N SER A 143 -0.64 1.88 22.86
CA SER A 143 -0.32 2.54 24.11
C SER A 143 0.46 1.62 25.07
N ALA A 144 1.19 2.24 26.00
CA ALA A 144 1.73 1.62 27.20
C ALA A 144 2.58 0.34 26.99
N GLY A 145 3.39 0.28 25.93
CA GLY A 145 4.26 -0.87 25.68
C GLY A 145 3.53 -2.14 25.23
N ALA A 146 2.19 -2.06 25.09
CA ALA A 146 1.36 -3.14 24.57
C ALA A 146 1.81 -3.54 23.17
N ASP A 147 1.47 -4.77 22.81
CA ASP A 147 1.69 -5.28 21.47
C ASP A 147 0.64 -4.71 20.51
N ILE A 148 0.92 -4.81 19.22
CA ILE A 148 0.00 -4.35 18.19
C ILE A 148 -1.15 -5.34 18.09
N GLU A 149 -2.36 -4.84 18.29
CA GLU A 149 -3.60 -5.59 18.11
C GLU A 149 -4.36 -5.14 16.86
N TYR A 150 -5.13 -6.06 16.29
CA TYR A 150 -5.96 -5.81 15.11
C TYR A 150 -7.44 -5.93 15.48
N ASN A 151 -8.19 -4.84 15.29
CA ASN A 151 -9.58 -4.75 15.71
C ASN A 151 -10.57 -5.00 14.56
N ASP A 152 -11.87 -4.98 14.85
CA ASP A 152 -12.94 -5.15 13.87
C ASP A 152 -12.84 -4.19 12.68
N ALA A 153 -12.31 -2.96 12.87
CA ALA A 153 -12.14 -2.03 11.77
C ALA A 153 -11.08 -2.51 10.77
N ASP A 154 -10.03 -3.17 11.25
CA ASP A 154 -9.05 -3.83 10.37
C ASP A 154 -9.69 -4.99 9.60
N ALA A 155 -10.51 -5.82 10.25
CA ALA A 155 -11.20 -6.92 9.57
C ALA A 155 -12.12 -6.42 8.45
N ARG A 156 -12.94 -5.40 8.73
CA ARG A 156 -13.81 -4.76 7.72
C ARG A 156 -12.99 -4.12 6.59
N HIS A 157 -11.86 -3.49 6.92
CA HIS A 157 -10.99 -2.86 5.92
C HIS A 157 -10.26 -3.89 5.05
N THR A 158 -9.88 -5.03 5.59
CA THR A 158 -9.35 -6.17 4.82
C THR A 158 -10.37 -6.63 3.78
N VAL A 159 -11.64 -6.80 4.16
CA VAL A 159 -12.70 -7.18 3.20
C VAL A 159 -12.97 -6.08 2.18
N ARG A 160 -13.01 -4.81 2.61
CA ARG A 160 -13.14 -3.66 1.70
C ARG A 160 -12.06 -3.68 0.63
N ARG A 161 -10.78 -3.83 1.03
CA ARG A 161 -9.64 -3.89 0.11
C ARG A 161 -9.76 -5.07 -0.84
N TYR A 162 -10.11 -6.26 -0.32
CA TYR A 162 -10.30 -7.45 -1.13
C TYR A 162 -11.39 -7.26 -2.19
N LEU A 163 -12.57 -6.76 -1.79
CA LEU A 163 -13.67 -6.48 -2.71
C LEU A 163 -13.34 -5.37 -3.72
N ALA A 164 -12.65 -4.32 -3.29
CA ALA A 164 -12.17 -3.24 -4.15
C ALA A 164 -11.27 -3.78 -5.27
N ARG A 165 -10.37 -4.73 -4.96
CA ARG A 165 -9.57 -5.44 -5.99
C ARG A 165 -10.44 -6.28 -6.90
N VAL A 166 -11.37 -7.06 -6.35
CA VAL A 166 -12.25 -7.96 -7.11
C VAL A 166 -13.08 -7.21 -8.15
N VAL A 167 -13.58 -6.02 -7.81
CA VAL A 167 -14.39 -5.19 -8.74
C VAL A 167 -13.55 -4.29 -9.64
N GLY A 168 -12.21 -4.36 -9.55
CA GLY A 168 -11.29 -3.62 -10.42
C GLY A 168 -11.03 -2.16 -10.01
N THR A 169 -11.38 -1.78 -8.80
CA THR A 169 -11.15 -0.43 -8.25
C THR A 169 -10.39 -0.52 -6.92
N PRO A 170 -9.14 -1.03 -6.91
CA PRO A 170 -8.36 -1.14 -5.68
C PRO A 170 -8.19 0.23 -5.02
N LEU A 171 -8.06 0.24 -3.68
CA LEU A 171 -7.93 1.49 -2.93
C LEU A 171 -6.65 2.27 -3.29
N ASP A 172 -5.61 1.54 -3.70
CA ASP A 172 -4.38 2.08 -4.25
C ASP A 172 -3.89 1.17 -5.39
N THR A 173 -3.21 1.73 -6.38
CA THR A 173 -2.67 0.96 -7.51
C THR A 173 -1.59 -0.05 -7.12
N ALA A 174 -0.93 0.15 -5.97
CA ALA A 174 0.02 -0.78 -5.37
C ALA A 174 -0.68 -1.96 -4.67
N ASP A 175 -2.00 -1.91 -4.48
CA ASP A 175 -2.77 -2.92 -3.75
C ASP A 175 -2.92 -4.22 -4.54
N LYS A 176 -1.84 -5.01 -4.57
CA LYS A 176 -1.70 -6.24 -5.34
C LYS A 176 -1.53 -7.43 -4.42
N ASP A 177 -2.07 -8.59 -4.83
CA ASP A 177 -2.05 -9.82 -4.03
C ASP A 177 -0.63 -10.28 -3.65
N GLY A 178 0.34 -10.19 -4.58
CA GLY A 178 1.72 -10.58 -4.30
C GLY A 178 2.48 -9.67 -3.34
N THR A 179 2.06 -8.41 -3.18
CA THR A 179 2.72 -7.44 -2.28
C THR A 179 1.98 -7.30 -0.96
N TYR A 180 0.65 -7.35 -1.02
CA TYR A 180 -0.24 -7.24 0.12
C TYR A 180 -1.25 -8.40 0.08
N PRO A 181 -0.86 -9.62 0.48
CA PRO A 181 -1.79 -10.74 0.48
C PRO A 181 -2.92 -10.50 1.48
N LEU A 182 -4.17 -10.72 1.05
CA LEU A 182 -5.36 -10.61 1.92
C LEU A 182 -6.05 -11.94 2.15
N VAL A 183 -5.66 -12.98 1.41
CA VAL A 183 -6.19 -14.34 1.54
C VAL A 183 -5.25 -15.14 2.43
N CYS A 184 -5.80 -15.91 3.36
CA CYS A 184 -5.00 -16.78 4.21
C CYS A 184 -4.23 -17.80 3.36
N LYS A 185 -3.01 -18.14 3.77
CA LYS A 185 -2.19 -19.13 3.06
C LYS A 185 -2.86 -20.52 3.12
N ALA A 186 -2.73 -21.29 2.04
CA ALA A 186 -3.19 -22.68 2.03
C ALA A 186 -2.31 -23.61 2.90
N ALA A 187 -1.04 -23.26 3.08
CA ALA A 187 -0.06 -24.04 3.83
C ALA A 187 0.84 -23.13 4.70
N PRO A 188 1.18 -23.56 5.94
CA PRO A 188 0.62 -24.72 6.62
C PRO A 188 -0.88 -24.56 6.89
N ALA A 189 -1.60 -25.68 7.01
CA ALA A 189 -3.03 -25.69 7.31
C ALA A 189 -3.25 -25.25 8.76
N THR A 190 -3.82 -24.06 8.97
CA THR A 190 -4.10 -23.47 10.29
C THR A 190 -5.56 -23.05 10.47
N TRP A 191 -6.41 -23.26 9.47
CA TRP A 191 -7.78 -22.75 9.44
C TRP A 191 -8.74 -23.68 10.21
N ASP A 192 -9.36 -23.19 11.28
CA ASP A 192 -10.36 -23.90 12.11
C ASP A 192 -11.35 -22.92 12.79
N PRO A 193 -12.20 -22.21 12.02
CA PRO A 193 -13.13 -21.21 12.56
C PRO A 193 -14.16 -21.82 13.52
N THR A 194 -14.41 -23.13 13.43
CA THR A 194 -15.38 -23.86 14.26
C THR A 194 -14.77 -24.46 15.54
N GLY A 195 -13.45 -24.38 15.72
CA GLY A 195 -12.76 -24.89 16.91
C GLY A 195 -12.83 -26.41 17.07
N THR A 196 -12.80 -27.15 15.96
CA THR A 196 -12.83 -28.62 15.94
C THR A 196 -11.52 -29.26 16.42
N GLY A 197 -10.42 -28.50 16.48
CA GLY A 197 -9.07 -28.98 16.73
C GLY A 197 -8.41 -29.63 15.50
N LYS A 198 -9.06 -29.57 14.33
CA LYS A 198 -8.55 -30.13 13.07
C LYS A 198 -8.39 -29.02 12.04
N ALA A 199 -7.22 -28.39 12.04
CA ALA A 199 -6.90 -27.34 11.08
C ALA A 199 -6.91 -27.87 9.64
N ILE A 200 -7.54 -27.11 8.75
CA ILE A 200 -7.57 -27.34 7.30
C ILE A 200 -6.85 -26.21 6.56
N ALA A 201 -6.64 -26.39 5.26
CA ALA A 201 -6.25 -25.27 4.40
C ALA A 201 -7.43 -24.29 4.30
N ALA A 202 -7.13 -22.99 4.32
CA ALA A 202 -8.14 -21.95 4.15
C ALA A 202 -8.93 -22.16 2.84
N PRO A 203 -10.28 -22.32 2.89
CA PRO A 203 -11.09 -22.64 1.71
C PRO A 203 -10.93 -21.69 0.53
N LEU A 204 -10.78 -20.38 0.78
CA LEU A 204 -10.63 -19.35 -0.25
C LEU A 204 -9.29 -19.47 -1.00
N ALA A 205 -8.21 -19.88 -0.31
CA ALA A 205 -6.89 -20.05 -0.91
C ALA A 205 -6.90 -21.08 -2.05
N ASN A 206 -7.73 -22.12 -1.92
CA ASN A 206 -7.90 -23.16 -2.93
C ASN A 206 -9.04 -22.87 -3.91
N ASN A 207 -9.86 -21.84 -3.66
CA ASN A 207 -11.02 -21.49 -4.47
C ASN A 207 -11.12 -19.97 -4.68
N PRO A 208 -10.12 -19.33 -5.33
CA PRO A 208 -10.10 -17.87 -5.48
C PRO A 208 -11.28 -17.31 -6.31
N GLY A 209 -11.95 -18.16 -7.11
CA GLY A 209 -13.09 -17.77 -7.95
C GLY A 209 -14.43 -17.61 -7.23
N LYS A 210 -14.49 -17.66 -5.88
CA LYS A 210 -15.76 -17.57 -5.13
C LYS A 210 -16.56 -16.28 -5.34
N LEU A 211 -15.90 -15.21 -5.80
CA LEU A 211 -16.53 -13.92 -6.11
C LEU A 211 -16.54 -13.59 -7.60
N THR A 212 -16.26 -14.55 -8.48
CA THR A 212 -16.35 -14.32 -9.93
C THR A 212 -17.75 -13.81 -10.31
N GLY A 213 -17.77 -12.71 -11.08
CA GLY A 213 -19.01 -12.07 -11.53
C GLY A 213 -19.58 -11.01 -10.56
N VAL A 214 -18.96 -10.79 -9.40
CA VAL A 214 -19.25 -9.60 -8.57
C VAL A 214 -18.73 -8.36 -9.28
N THR A 215 -19.56 -7.32 -9.35
CA THR A 215 -19.24 -6.06 -10.04
C THR A 215 -19.33 -4.84 -9.12
N LYS A 216 -20.05 -4.95 -7.99
CA LYS A 216 -20.17 -3.89 -6.98
C LYS A 216 -20.33 -4.48 -5.58
N PHE A 217 -20.05 -3.66 -4.57
CA PHE A 217 -20.36 -3.95 -3.18
C PHE A 217 -20.79 -2.67 -2.45
N ALA A 218 -21.59 -2.83 -1.40
CA ALA A 218 -22.03 -1.71 -0.57
C ALA A 218 -20.97 -1.39 0.51
N ASP A 219 -19.98 -0.57 0.15
CA ASP A 219 -18.85 -0.19 1.03
C ASP A 219 -19.26 0.38 2.40
N GLN A 220 -20.41 1.06 2.45
CA GLN A 220 -20.93 1.68 3.67
C GLN A 220 -21.78 0.72 4.53
N GLU A 221 -22.05 -0.49 4.03
CA GLU A 221 -22.87 -1.52 4.69
C GLU A 221 -22.03 -2.72 5.13
N ILE A 222 -20.70 -2.55 5.23
CA ILE A 222 -19.80 -3.57 5.76
C ILE A 222 -19.98 -3.62 7.29
N SER A 223 -20.42 -4.76 7.80
CA SER A 223 -20.55 -5.03 9.25
C SER A 223 -19.65 -6.19 9.65
N SER A 224 -19.41 -6.34 10.95
CA SER A 224 -18.60 -7.44 11.48
C SER A 224 -19.16 -7.96 12.80
N GLU A 225 -18.95 -9.24 13.05
CA GLU A 225 -19.22 -9.89 14.32
C GLU A 225 -18.07 -10.82 14.71
N THR A 226 -17.80 -10.92 16.00
CA THR A 226 -16.85 -11.90 16.52
C THR A 226 -17.47 -13.29 16.46
N LEU A 227 -16.77 -14.25 15.84
CA LEU A 227 -17.22 -15.64 15.81
C LEU A 227 -16.66 -16.40 17.02
N ARG A 228 -15.33 -16.52 17.09
CA ARG A 228 -14.63 -17.30 18.11
C ARG A 228 -13.14 -16.98 18.11
N GLY A 229 -12.58 -16.70 19.28
CA GLY A 229 -11.15 -16.40 19.40
C GLY A 229 -10.77 -15.29 18.43
N ASP A 230 -9.77 -15.53 17.60
CA ASP A 230 -9.27 -14.57 16.60
C ASP A 230 -10.07 -14.55 15.29
N TYR A 231 -11.16 -15.33 15.20
CA TYR A 231 -12.01 -15.39 14.02
C TYR A 231 -13.16 -14.39 14.08
N LEU A 232 -13.32 -13.65 12.98
CA LEU A 232 -14.41 -12.71 12.75
C LEU A 232 -15.18 -13.07 11.48
N ALA A 233 -16.49 -12.81 11.49
CA ALA A 233 -17.31 -12.74 10.29
C ALA A 233 -17.49 -11.28 9.89
N VAL A 234 -17.35 -10.99 8.60
CA VAL A 234 -17.63 -9.68 8.01
C VAL A 234 -18.68 -9.88 6.93
N GLU A 235 -19.80 -9.16 7.03
CA GLU A 235 -20.89 -9.26 6.07
C GLU A 235 -20.91 -8.05 5.14
N VAL A 236 -21.07 -8.31 3.84
CA VAL A 236 -21.13 -7.25 2.82
C VAL A 236 -22.17 -7.59 1.75
N PRO A 237 -23.11 -6.68 1.45
CA PRO A 237 -23.93 -6.77 0.25
C PRO A 237 -23.08 -6.63 -1.02
N VAL A 238 -23.11 -7.63 -1.90
CA VAL A 238 -22.43 -7.62 -3.20
C VAL A 238 -23.43 -7.76 -4.34
N THR A 239 -23.20 -7.04 -5.44
CA THR A 239 -24.02 -7.08 -6.66
C THR A 239 -23.25 -7.78 -7.76
N ASN A 240 -23.92 -8.70 -8.47
CA ASN A 240 -23.33 -9.40 -9.61
C ASN A 240 -23.57 -8.68 -10.95
N SER A 241 -23.02 -9.23 -12.04
CA SER A 241 -23.14 -8.68 -13.40
C SER A 241 -24.57 -8.61 -13.94
N VAL A 242 -25.50 -9.40 -13.40
CA VAL A 242 -26.93 -9.36 -13.76
C VAL A 242 -27.76 -8.45 -12.83
N GLY A 243 -27.10 -7.69 -11.94
CA GLY A 243 -27.73 -6.68 -11.08
C GLY A 243 -28.37 -7.23 -9.81
N VAL A 244 -28.17 -8.50 -9.47
CA VAL A 244 -28.71 -9.11 -8.23
C VAL A 244 -27.76 -8.84 -7.07
N THR A 245 -28.29 -8.25 -5.99
CA THR A 245 -27.57 -8.02 -4.73
C THR A 245 -27.86 -9.14 -3.73
N LYS A 246 -26.81 -9.68 -3.10
CA LYS A 246 -26.90 -10.64 -1.99
C LYS A 246 -25.86 -10.30 -0.93
N SER A 247 -26.16 -10.60 0.33
CA SER A 247 -25.12 -10.59 1.36
C SER A 247 -24.09 -11.68 1.08
N ARG A 248 -22.84 -11.42 1.47
CA ARG A 248 -21.75 -12.41 1.53
C ARG A 248 -21.09 -12.28 2.88
N THR A 249 -20.81 -13.43 3.48
CA THR A 249 -20.07 -13.48 4.74
C THR A 249 -18.64 -13.90 4.43
N PHE A 250 -17.70 -13.07 4.87
CA PHE A 250 -16.27 -13.30 4.83
C PHE A 250 -15.85 -13.75 6.21
N THR A 251 -15.24 -14.93 6.30
CA THR A 251 -14.62 -15.37 7.55
C THR A 251 -13.14 -15.02 7.51
N LEU A 252 -12.67 -14.31 8.52
CA LEU A 252 -11.30 -13.87 8.68
C LEU A 252 -10.71 -14.41 9.97
N VAL A 253 -9.38 -14.47 10.03
CA VAL A 253 -8.63 -14.73 11.27
C VAL A 253 -7.56 -13.66 11.42
N ALA A 254 -7.37 -13.16 12.65
CA ALA A 254 -6.24 -12.29 12.94
C ALA A 254 -4.95 -13.11 12.98
N GLY A 255 -3.88 -12.56 12.39
CA GLY A 255 -2.52 -13.05 12.54
C GLY A 255 -1.58 -11.92 12.95
N GLU A 256 -0.28 -12.23 13.00
CA GLU A 256 0.76 -11.28 13.43
C GLU A 256 0.89 -10.04 12.52
N GLN A 257 0.44 -10.15 11.27
CA GLN A 257 0.46 -9.09 10.26
C GLN A 257 -0.97 -8.63 9.88
N GLY A 258 -1.94 -8.93 10.74
CA GLY A 258 -3.34 -8.54 10.58
C GLY A 258 -4.23 -9.63 10.04
N TYR A 259 -5.41 -9.23 9.57
CA TYR A 259 -6.44 -10.17 9.15
C TYR A 259 -6.16 -10.74 7.76
N CYS A 260 -6.35 -12.06 7.62
CA CYS A 260 -6.48 -12.72 6.34
C CYS A 260 -7.87 -13.34 6.19
N ILE A 261 -8.39 -13.39 4.96
CA ILE A 261 -9.68 -13.99 4.61
C ILE A 261 -9.46 -15.46 4.30
N GLY A 262 -10.10 -16.34 5.07
CA GLY A 262 -10.00 -17.79 4.85
C GLY A 262 -11.19 -18.38 4.12
N ASP A 263 -12.38 -17.80 4.24
CA ASP A 263 -13.57 -18.28 3.55
C ASP A 263 -14.53 -17.17 3.13
N VAL A 264 -15.35 -17.47 2.12
CA VAL A 264 -16.48 -16.66 1.66
C VAL A 264 -17.69 -17.58 1.48
N SER A 265 -18.80 -17.24 2.14
CA SER A 265 -20.06 -17.98 2.06
C SER A 265 -21.22 -17.07 1.58
N PRO A 266 -22.29 -17.68 1.04
CA PRO A 266 -23.54 -16.98 0.77
C PRO A 266 -24.22 -16.40 2.00
#